data_AF-A0AAV8VK58-F1
#
_entry.id   AF-A0AAV8VK58-F1
#
_cell.length_a   1.000
_cell.length_b   1.000
_cell.length_c   1.000
_cell.angle_alpha   90.00
_cell.angle_beta   90.00
_cell.angle_gamma   90.00
#
_symmetry.space_group_name_H-M   'P 1'
#
loop_
_entity.id
_entity.type
_entity.pdbx_description
1 polymer ?
#
loop_
_entity_poly.entity_id
_entity_poly.type
_entity_poly.pdbx_seq_one_letter_code
_entity_poly.pdbx_strand_id
1 'polypeptide(L)'
;MKLHRRVVFGVNCSPFLLGVTLQYHFFCCLERSKQQSILYSEQTVKKLMKSFYVDNCVTSVENEEYLVEFIEEAKLAMMEGKFNLRGWEFSGNTKDEEFNVSVLGLKWYTNKDEMVINYELLKLDTEECCVTKRKNLSMAQKVFDPIGFTCPTTLIPKLILQKLWKEKMTWDEVIEVLTWIQRNDQWSTFVFNRVKEICNLTFIENWNHISGIKNPADLPSRGCSPKPSRLS
;
A
#
# COMPACT_ATOMS: atom_id res chain seq x y z
N MET A 1 -6.38 28.76 -7.49
CA MET A 1 -6.12 27.54 -8.29
C MET A 1 -4.63 27.53 -8.62
N LYS A 2 -3.83 26.62 -8.04
CA LYS A 2 -2.39 26.55 -8.34
C LYS A 2 -2.21 25.81 -9.67
N LEU A 3 -1.72 26.50 -10.70
CA LEU A 3 -1.40 25.91 -12.00
C LEU A 3 -0.04 25.20 -11.89
N HIS A 4 -0.01 23.90 -12.16
CA HIS A 4 1.23 23.13 -12.21
C HIS A 4 1.89 23.30 -13.59
N ARG A 5 3.15 23.73 -13.62
CA ARG A 5 3.96 23.87 -14.86
C ARG A 5 4.74 22.60 -15.24
N ARG A 6 4.62 21.55 -14.44
CA ARG A 6 5.25 20.24 -14.64
C ARG A 6 4.19 19.17 -14.43
N VAL A 7 4.33 18.02 -15.11
CA VAL A 7 3.50 16.85 -14.84
C VAL A 7 3.66 16.49 -13.36
N VAL A 8 2.54 16.44 -12.65
CA VAL A 8 2.54 16.12 -11.23
C VAL A 8 2.62 14.60 -11.10
N PHE A 9 3.68 14.11 -10.45
CA PHE A 9 3.73 12.70 -10.08
C PHE A 9 2.57 12.39 -9.12
N GLY A 10 1.79 11.34 -9.41
CA GLY A 10 0.63 10.94 -8.62
C GLY A 10 -0.75 11.27 -9.21
N VAL A 11 -0.85 11.91 -10.39
CA VAL A 11 -2.09 11.87 -11.19
C VAL A 11 -2.09 10.69 -12.16
N ASN A 12 -3.25 10.07 -12.41
CA ASN A 12 -3.39 8.89 -13.28
C ASN A 12 -2.73 9.02 -14.67
N CYS A 13 -2.59 10.26 -15.18
CA CYS A 13 -1.98 10.52 -16.49
C CYS A 13 -0.44 10.52 -16.46
N SER A 14 0.19 10.66 -15.27
CA SER A 14 1.64 10.79 -15.14
C SER A 14 2.41 9.52 -15.53
N PRO A 15 1.99 8.31 -15.09
CA PRO A 15 2.66 7.07 -15.49
C PRO A 15 2.57 6.81 -17.01
N PHE A 16 1.41 7.11 -17.61
CA PHE A 16 1.21 6.93 -19.05
C PHE A 16 2.13 7.84 -19.87
N LEU A 17 2.17 9.14 -19.55
CA LEU A 17 3.02 10.10 -20.24
C LEU A 17 4.51 9.76 -20.10
N LEU A 18 4.93 9.34 -18.90
CA LEU A 18 6.29 8.88 -18.68
C LEU A 18 6.59 7.63 -19.51
N GLY A 19 5.70 6.63 -19.50
CA GLY A 19 5.85 5.40 -20.27
C GLY A 19 6.02 5.66 -21.78
N VAL A 20 5.17 6.52 -22.36
CA VAL A 20 5.29 6.91 -23.77
C VAL A 20 6.61 7.64 -24.05
N THR A 21 7.01 8.56 -23.17
CA THR A 21 8.27 9.31 -23.31
C THR A 21 9.48 8.39 -23.25
N LEU A 22 9.49 7.44 -22.30
CA LEU A 22 10.54 6.43 -22.16
C LEU A 22 10.60 5.51 -23.39
N GLN A 23 9.45 5.04 -23.89
CA GLN A 23 9.40 4.23 -25.10
C GLN A 23 9.99 4.95 -26.31
N TYR A 24 9.62 6.22 -26.51
CA TYR A 24 10.18 7.03 -27.59
C TYR A 24 11.69 7.26 -27.42
N HIS A 25 12.14 7.56 -26.19
CA HIS A 25 13.55 7.71 -25.85
C HIS A 25 14.35 6.45 -26.18
N PHE A 26 13.89 5.28 -25.72
CA PHE A 26 14.57 4.00 -26.00
C PHE A 26 14.58 3.67 -27.49
N PHE A 27 13.50 3.97 -28.22
CA PHE A 27 13.49 3.83 -29.67
C PHE A 27 14.60 4.67 -30.33
N CYS A 28 14.77 5.93 -29.92
CA CYS A 28 15.86 6.77 -30.41
C CYS A 28 17.24 6.24 -30.02
N CYS A 29 17.42 5.74 -28.80
CA CYS A 29 18.68 5.12 -28.36
C CYS A 29 19.04 3.89 -29.22
N LEU A 30 18.05 3.06 -29.57
CA LEU A 30 18.26 1.89 -30.44
C LEU A 30 18.67 2.28 -31.85
N GLU A 31 18.05 3.31 -32.44
CA GLU A 31 18.42 3.79 -33.78
C GLU A 31 19.84 4.36 -33.81
N ARG A 32 20.25 5.08 -32.76
CA ARG A 32 21.62 5.60 -32.62
C ARG A 32 22.66 4.49 -32.40
N SER A 33 22.29 3.37 -31.77
CA SER A 33 23.19 2.22 -31.56
C SER A 33 23.69 1.60 -32.84
N LYS A 34 22.85 1.59 -33.88
CA LYS A 34 23.19 1.09 -35.21
C LYS A 34 24.20 1.98 -35.94
N GLN A 35 24.35 3.24 -35.52
CA GLN A 35 25.24 4.23 -36.13
C GLN A 35 26.61 4.32 -35.41
N GLN A 36 26.89 3.38 -34.50
CA GLN A 36 28.21 3.13 -33.88
C GLN A 36 28.79 4.28 -33.02
N SER A 37 27.95 5.23 -32.60
CA SER A 37 28.35 6.45 -31.87
C SER A 37 27.87 6.47 -30.40
N ILE A 38 27.85 5.34 -29.69
CA ILE A 38 27.38 5.30 -28.31
C ILE A 38 28.14 4.33 -27.40
N LEU A 39 28.02 4.61 -26.10
CA LEU A 39 28.73 3.98 -24.98
C LEU A 39 27.91 2.90 -24.25
N TYR A 40 26.80 2.43 -24.84
CA TYR A 40 25.94 1.42 -24.22
C TYR A 40 25.42 0.41 -25.26
N SER A 41 25.21 -0.83 -24.82
CA SER A 41 24.79 -1.94 -25.67
C SER A 41 23.30 -1.88 -26.07
N GLU A 42 22.97 -2.42 -27.25
CA GLU A 42 21.58 -2.58 -27.71
C GLU A 42 20.78 -3.50 -26.76
N GLN A 43 21.45 -4.49 -26.17
CA GLN A 43 20.85 -5.45 -25.25
C GLN A 43 20.36 -4.76 -23.97
N THR A 44 21.16 -3.87 -23.39
CA THR A 44 20.79 -3.09 -22.20
C THR A 44 19.58 -2.21 -22.45
N VAL A 45 19.52 -1.51 -23.60
CA VAL A 45 18.36 -0.66 -23.94
C VAL A 45 17.09 -1.50 -24.10
N LYS A 46 17.16 -2.65 -24.78
CA LYS A 46 16.02 -3.58 -24.92
C LYS A 46 15.55 -4.11 -23.56
N LYS A 47 16.48 -4.39 -22.65
CA LYS A 47 16.17 -4.85 -21.30
C LYS A 47 15.52 -3.74 -20.46
N LEU A 48 16.07 -2.53 -20.48
CA LEU A 48 15.51 -1.35 -19.82
C LEU A 48 14.06 -1.09 -20.27
N MET A 49 13.81 -1.15 -21.58
CA MET A 49 12.47 -0.93 -22.14
C MET A 49 11.40 -1.86 -21.54
N LYS A 50 11.78 -3.06 -21.08
CA LYS A 50 10.89 -4.05 -20.44
C LYS A 50 10.92 -4.03 -18.91
N SER A 51 11.82 -3.24 -18.31
CA SER A 51 12.12 -3.30 -16.87
C SER A 51 11.45 -2.19 -16.06
N PHE A 52 10.81 -1.20 -16.69
CA PHE A 52 10.12 -0.12 -15.96
C PHE A 52 8.71 -0.51 -15.54
N TYR A 53 8.42 -0.33 -14.25
CA TYR A 53 7.07 -0.27 -13.69
C TYR A 53 6.84 1.12 -13.11
N VAL A 54 5.96 1.90 -13.74
CA VAL A 54 5.68 3.30 -13.39
C VAL A 54 6.99 4.12 -13.38
N ASP A 55 7.58 4.36 -12.21
CA ASP A 55 8.81 5.12 -11.99
C ASP A 55 10.01 4.25 -11.59
N ASN A 56 9.80 2.97 -11.26
CA ASN A 56 10.84 2.06 -10.80
C ASN A 56 11.34 1.15 -11.94
N CYS A 57 12.66 0.98 -12.04
CA CYS A 57 13.28 0.00 -12.93
C CYS A 57 13.62 -1.26 -12.13
N VAL A 58 12.97 -2.39 -12.45
CA VAL A 58 13.17 -3.68 -11.78
C VAL A 58 13.57 -4.71 -12.83
N THR A 59 14.74 -5.33 -12.68
CA THR A 59 15.27 -6.32 -13.62
C THR A 59 16.15 -7.33 -12.90
N SER A 60 16.32 -8.51 -13.49
CA SER A 60 17.27 -9.53 -13.03
C SER A 60 18.42 -9.66 -14.02
N VAL A 61 19.62 -9.93 -13.51
CA VAL A 61 20.85 -10.13 -14.30
C VAL A 61 21.50 -11.45 -13.89
N GLU A 62 22.26 -12.05 -14.80
CA GLU A 62 22.81 -13.40 -14.61
C GLU A 62 23.96 -13.41 -13.59
N ASN A 63 24.84 -12.41 -13.64
CA ASN A 63 26.06 -12.33 -12.83
C ASN A 63 26.30 -10.90 -12.31
N GLU A 64 27.10 -10.77 -11.25
CA GLU A 64 27.46 -9.48 -10.64
C GLU A 64 28.30 -8.59 -11.58
N GLU A 65 29.15 -9.17 -12.43
CA GLU A 65 29.91 -8.41 -13.43
C GLU A 65 28.95 -7.70 -14.42
N TYR A 66 27.95 -8.44 -14.93
CA TYR A 66 26.94 -7.88 -15.82
C TYR A 66 26.00 -6.90 -15.11
N LEU A 67 25.82 -7.02 -13.79
CA LEU A 67 25.07 -6.04 -13.00
C LEU A 67 25.73 -4.66 -13.07
N VAL A 68 27.03 -4.60 -12.82
CA VAL A 68 27.78 -3.33 -12.81
C VAL A 68 27.78 -2.70 -14.21
N GLU A 69 28.02 -3.52 -15.24
CA GLU A 69 27.94 -3.08 -16.64
C GLU A 69 26.55 -2.54 -16.98
N PHE A 70 25.49 -3.28 -16.65
CA PHE A 70 24.11 -2.87 -16.88
C PHE A 70 23.78 -1.55 -16.20
N ILE A 71 24.21 -1.36 -14.94
CA ILE A 71 23.94 -0.12 -14.18
C ILE A 71 24.59 1.09 -14.87
N GLU A 72 25.85 0.98 -15.30
CA GLU A 72 26.56 2.08 -15.94
C GLU A 72 25.98 2.39 -17.33
N GLU A 73 25.75 1.37 -18.14
CA GLU A 73 25.10 1.53 -19.45
C GLU A 73 23.69 2.13 -19.31
N ALA A 74 22.93 1.70 -18.32
CA ALA A 74 21.58 2.20 -18.08
C ALA A 74 21.57 3.67 -17.65
N LYS A 75 22.50 4.08 -16.77
CA LYS A 75 22.66 5.49 -16.40
C LYS A 75 22.99 6.33 -17.61
N LEU A 76 23.91 5.89 -18.47
CA LEU A 76 24.31 6.63 -19.68
C LEU A 76 23.13 6.79 -20.65
N ALA A 77 22.43 5.69 -20.96
CA ALA A 77 21.28 5.71 -21.84
C ALA A 77 20.17 6.64 -21.32
N MET A 78 19.88 6.60 -20.03
CA MET A 78 18.83 7.45 -19.43
C MET A 78 19.25 8.92 -19.29
N MET A 79 20.52 9.18 -19.03
CA MET A 79 21.07 10.54 -18.91
C MET A 79 21.00 11.31 -20.22
N GLU A 80 21.11 10.64 -21.38
CA GLU A 80 20.87 11.25 -22.69
C GLU A 80 19.45 11.85 -22.80
N GLY A 81 18.46 11.16 -22.23
CA GLY A 81 17.07 11.63 -22.12
C GLY A 81 16.85 12.61 -20.95
N LYS A 82 17.92 13.01 -20.25
CA LYS A 82 17.89 13.80 -19.00
C LYS A 82 17.14 13.12 -17.85
N PHE A 83 16.99 11.80 -17.92
CA PHE A 83 16.47 10.99 -16.81
C PHE A 83 17.62 10.58 -15.91
N ASN A 84 17.48 10.80 -14.61
CA ASN A 84 18.52 10.49 -13.63
C ASN A 84 18.11 9.25 -12.84
N LEU A 85 18.63 8.07 -13.24
CA LEU A 85 18.45 6.82 -12.51
C LEU A 85 19.30 6.81 -11.23
N ARG A 86 18.68 6.54 -10.08
CA ARG A 86 19.29 6.55 -8.75
C ARG A 86 18.72 5.41 -7.89
N GLY A 87 19.31 5.19 -6.72
CA GLY A 87 18.76 4.25 -5.72
C GLY A 87 18.86 2.79 -6.16
N TRP A 88 20.00 2.39 -6.72
CA TRP A 88 20.24 1.02 -7.15
C TRP A 88 20.32 0.09 -5.94
N GLU A 89 19.43 -0.90 -5.90
CA GLU A 89 19.37 -1.95 -4.89
C GLU A 89 19.41 -3.31 -5.60
N PHE A 90 20.19 -4.26 -5.09
CA PHE A 90 20.38 -5.57 -5.71
C PHE A 90 20.64 -6.65 -4.67
N SER A 91 20.26 -7.89 -5.00
CA SER A 91 20.50 -9.07 -4.17
C SER A 91 22.00 -9.38 -4.12
N GLY A 92 22.58 -9.47 -2.92
CA GLY A 92 24.00 -9.84 -2.71
C GLY A 92 24.89 -8.77 -2.07
N ASN A 93 24.40 -7.56 -1.82
CA ASN A 93 25.21 -6.49 -1.22
C ASN A 93 25.43 -6.71 0.29
N THR A 94 26.46 -7.47 0.68
CA THR A 94 26.77 -8.05 2.02
C THR A 94 27.05 -7.07 3.19
N LYS A 95 26.19 -6.07 3.43
CA LYS A 95 26.26 -5.24 4.65
C LYS A 95 24.87 -5.08 5.26
N ASP A 96 24.69 -5.76 6.39
CA ASP A 96 23.58 -5.70 7.36
C ASP A 96 22.33 -6.58 7.16
N GLU A 97 21.80 -6.95 8.32
CA GLU A 97 20.71 -7.87 8.60
C GLU A 97 19.39 -7.40 7.95
N GLU A 98 18.64 -8.34 7.37
CA GLU A 98 17.31 -8.13 6.78
C GLU A 98 17.24 -7.07 5.65
N PHE A 99 17.78 -7.41 4.47
CA PHE A 99 17.57 -6.67 3.21
C PHE A 99 16.07 -6.49 2.93
N ASN A 100 15.55 -5.32 3.30
CA ASN A 100 14.18 -4.90 3.05
C ASN A 100 14.20 -3.94 1.86
N VAL A 101 14.04 -4.47 0.64
CA VAL A 101 13.83 -3.64 -0.55
C VAL A 101 12.34 -3.33 -0.68
N SER A 102 11.98 -2.07 -0.86
CA SER A 102 10.59 -1.70 -1.12
C SER A 102 10.27 -1.88 -2.60
N VAL A 103 9.77 -3.04 -3.00
CA VAL A 103 9.34 -3.31 -4.37
C VAL A 103 7.83 -3.11 -4.48
N LEU A 104 7.41 -2.18 -5.34
CA LEU A 104 5.99 -1.94 -5.62
C LEU A 104 5.16 -1.66 -4.34
N GLY A 105 5.73 -0.96 -3.35
CA GLY A 105 5.08 -0.65 -2.07
C GLY A 105 5.01 -1.82 -1.06
N LEU A 106 5.55 -2.99 -1.40
CA LEU A 106 5.72 -4.14 -0.51
C LEU A 106 7.18 -4.24 -0.05
N LYS A 107 7.41 -4.84 1.13
CA LYS A 107 8.77 -5.19 1.58
C LYS A 107 9.15 -6.52 0.94
N TRP A 108 10.33 -6.59 0.31
CA TRP A 108 10.89 -7.82 -0.23
C TRP A 108 12.17 -8.17 0.53
N TYR A 109 12.16 -9.35 1.15
CA TYR A 109 13.31 -9.97 1.78
C TYR A 109 14.11 -10.75 0.75
N THR A 110 15.13 -10.13 0.17
CA THR A 110 15.91 -10.70 -0.95
C THR A 110 16.66 -11.97 -0.57
N ASN A 111 17.01 -12.15 0.70
CA ASN A 111 17.69 -13.34 1.22
C ASN A 111 16.80 -14.58 1.29
N LYS A 112 15.51 -14.41 1.59
CA LYS A 112 14.53 -15.49 1.69
C LYS A 112 13.65 -15.60 0.45
N ASP A 113 13.75 -14.64 -0.46
CA ASP A 113 12.83 -14.44 -1.57
C ASP A 113 11.36 -14.36 -1.12
N GLU A 114 11.11 -13.61 -0.03
CA GLU A 114 9.78 -13.48 0.57
C GLU A 114 9.28 -12.04 0.42
N MET A 115 8.11 -11.86 -0.20
CA MET A 115 7.40 -10.58 -0.19
C MET A 115 6.45 -10.49 0.99
N VAL A 116 6.50 -9.35 1.68
CA VAL A 116 5.77 -9.11 2.92
C VAL A 116 5.09 -7.74 2.88
N ILE A 117 3.87 -7.69 3.41
CA ILE A 117 3.13 -6.44 3.58
C ILE A 117 3.78 -5.66 4.73
N ASN A 118 3.94 -4.35 4.55
CA ASN A 118 4.38 -3.49 5.64
C ASN A 118 3.27 -3.33 6.70
N TYR A 119 3.18 -4.28 7.64
CA TYR A 119 2.21 -4.29 8.72
C TYR A 119 2.41 -3.14 9.71
N GLU A 120 3.60 -2.52 9.74
CA GLU A 120 3.86 -1.35 10.60
C GLU A 120 2.98 -0.17 10.22
N LEU A 121 2.67 -0.02 8.93
CA LEU A 121 1.72 0.99 8.44
C LEU A 121 0.29 0.72 8.92
N LEU A 122 -0.03 -0.53 9.24
CA LEU A 122 -1.35 -1.00 9.69
C LEU A 122 -1.50 -0.97 11.21
N LYS A 123 -0.45 -0.59 11.97
CA LYS A 123 -0.58 -0.35 13.40
C LYS A 123 -1.63 0.74 13.60
N LEU A 124 -2.67 0.40 14.36
CA LEU A 124 -3.67 1.34 14.82
C LEU A 124 -3.15 1.98 16.09
N ASP A 125 -3.28 3.29 16.21
CA ASP A 125 -3.14 3.97 17.49
C ASP A 125 -4.24 3.41 18.42
N THR A 126 -3.83 2.58 19.36
CA THR A 126 -4.72 1.85 20.29
C THR A 126 -5.56 2.77 21.18
N GLU A 127 -5.25 4.06 21.19
CA GLU A 127 -5.92 5.09 22.00
C GLU A 127 -7.16 5.70 21.32
N GLU A 128 -7.28 5.62 19.98
CA GLU A 128 -8.44 6.17 19.27
C GLU A 128 -9.46 5.08 18.88
N CYS A 129 -10.47 4.91 19.74
CA CYS A 129 -11.50 3.87 19.60
C CYS A 129 -12.60 4.18 18.54
N CYS A 130 -12.57 5.35 17.89
CA CYS A 130 -13.57 5.73 16.89
C CYS A 130 -13.14 5.34 15.47
N VAL A 131 -13.86 4.43 14.83
CA VAL A 131 -13.65 4.09 13.41
C VAL A 131 -14.57 4.96 12.57
N THR A 132 -14.03 5.77 11.66
CA THR A 132 -14.81 6.61 10.73
C THR A 132 -14.65 6.14 9.29
N LYS A 133 -15.50 6.62 8.38
CA LYS A 133 -15.35 6.37 6.94
C LYS A 133 -13.96 6.79 6.43
N ARG A 134 -13.44 7.94 6.91
CA ARG A 134 -12.09 8.42 6.58
C ARG A 134 -11.00 7.46 7.07
N LYS A 135 -11.09 6.97 8.31
CA LYS A 135 -10.13 6.01 8.87
C LYS A 135 -10.17 4.67 8.13
N ASN A 136 -11.35 4.16 7.81
CA ASN A 136 -11.49 2.93 7.02
C ASN A 136 -10.86 3.08 5.62
N LEU A 137 -11.13 4.19 4.92
CA LEU A 137 -10.49 4.47 3.63
C LEU A 137 -8.96 4.56 3.78
N SER A 138 -8.47 5.31 4.77
CA SER A 138 -7.03 5.45 5.01
C SER A 138 -6.38 4.09 5.21
N MET A 139 -6.96 3.22 6.05
CA MET A 139 -6.43 1.88 6.28
C MET A 139 -6.47 1.00 5.03
N ALA A 140 -7.60 1.01 4.30
CA ALA A 140 -7.74 0.23 3.07
C ALA A 140 -6.75 0.63 1.98
N GLN A 141 -6.35 1.91 1.93
CA GLN A 141 -5.43 2.46 0.93
C GLN A 141 -3.95 2.38 1.34
N LYS A 142 -3.65 2.14 2.63
CA LYS A 142 -2.28 1.88 3.10
C LYS A 142 -1.74 0.53 2.58
N VAL A 143 -2.62 -0.42 2.28
CA VAL A 143 -2.24 -1.68 1.65
C VAL A 143 -2.23 -1.49 0.14
N PHE A 144 -1.04 -1.28 -0.40
CA PHE A 144 -0.82 -1.26 -1.84
C PHE A 144 -0.36 -2.66 -2.28
N ASP A 145 -1.19 -3.31 -3.10
CA ASP A 145 -1.02 -4.72 -3.48
C ASP A 145 -1.27 -4.87 -4.99
N PRO A 146 -0.24 -4.65 -5.81
CA PRO A 146 -0.39 -4.65 -7.27
C PRO A 146 -0.64 -6.04 -7.85
N ILE A 147 -0.30 -7.11 -7.12
CA ILE A 147 -0.46 -8.50 -7.56
C ILE A 147 -1.70 -9.19 -6.98
N GLY A 148 -2.37 -8.57 -6.01
CA GLY A 148 -3.61 -9.08 -5.41
C GLY A 148 -3.41 -10.11 -4.29
N PHE A 149 -2.20 -10.28 -3.77
CA PHE A 149 -1.88 -11.23 -2.68
C PHE A 149 -2.72 -11.01 -1.41
N THR A 150 -2.99 -9.75 -1.09
CA THR A 150 -3.74 -9.28 0.09
C THR A 150 -5.24 -9.13 -0.19
N CYS A 151 -5.68 -9.34 -1.43
CA CYS A 151 -7.05 -9.08 -1.88
C CYS A 151 -8.13 -9.69 -0.96
N PRO A 152 -8.03 -10.96 -0.49
CA PRO A 152 -9.04 -11.53 0.41
C PRO A 152 -9.22 -10.73 1.71
N THR A 153 -8.12 -10.17 2.23
CA THR A 153 -8.12 -9.39 3.48
C THR A 153 -8.51 -7.93 3.27
N THR A 154 -8.10 -7.32 2.15
CA THR A 154 -8.42 -5.91 1.84
C THR A 154 -9.80 -5.73 1.20
N LEU A 155 -10.46 -6.81 0.77
CA LEU A 155 -11.82 -6.76 0.24
C LEU A 155 -12.84 -6.29 1.28
N ILE A 156 -12.73 -6.78 2.52
CA ILE A 156 -13.66 -6.44 3.61
C ILE A 156 -13.73 -4.93 3.85
N PRO A 157 -12.62 -4.21 4.12
CA PRO A 157 -12.68 -2.76 4.34
C PRO A 157 -13.17 -1.98 3.11
N LYS A 158 -12.91 -2.49 1.89
CA LYS A 158 -13.45 -1.91 0.64
C LYS A 158 -14.98 -2.10 0.51
N LEU A 159 -15.51 -3.26 0.89
CA LEU A 159 -16.95 -3.52 0.94
C LEU A 159 -17.65 -2.65 1.99
N ILE A 160 -17.03 -2.49 3.17
CA ILE A 160 -17.51 -1.56 4.19
C ILE A 160 -17.56 -0.15 3.59
N LEU A 161 -16.48 0.32 2.98
CA LEU A 161 -16.43 1.64 2.35
C LEU A 161 -17.54 1.83 1.30
N GLN A 162 -17.77 0.81 0.46
CA GLN A 162 -18.84 0.83 -0.55
C GLN A 162 -20.23 0.96 0.09
N LYS A 163 -20.50 0.24 1.19
CA LYS A 163 -21.75 0.37 1.94
C LYS A 163 -21.92 1.77 2.54
N LEU A 164 -20.89 2.29 3.22
CA LEU A 164 -20.92 3.63 3.82
C LEU A 164 -21.18 4.73 2.78
N TRP A 165 -20.69 4.55 1.55
CA TRP A 165 -20.96 5.49 0.45
C TRP A 165 -22.42 5.45 -0.01
N LYS A 166 -23.00 4.25 -0.14
CA LYS A 166 -24.43 4.09 -0.48
C LYS A 166 -25.34 4.73 0.57
N GLU A 167 -24.93 4.69 1.83
CA GLU A 167 -25.65 5.29 2.96
C GLU A 167 -25.44 6.79 3.10
N LYS A 168 -24.64 7.41 2.22
CA LYS A 168 -24.32 8.85 2.23
C LYS A 168 -23.73 9.35 3.56
N MET A 169 -23.09 8.45 4.32
CA MET A 169 -22.39 8.78 5.56
C MET A 169 -21.33 9.85 5.31
N THR A 170 -21.12 10.78 6.24
CA THR A 170 -20.08 11.81 6.11
C THR A 170 -18.68 11.22 6.40
N TRP A 171 -17.61 11.98 6.19
CA TRP A 171 -16.23 11.47 6.31
C TRP A 171 -15.82 11.14 7.75
N ASP A 172 -16.31 11.92 8.70
CA ASP A 172 -15.87 11.90 10.11
C ASP A 172 -16.95 11.35 11.06
N GLU A 173 -18.05 10.85 10.49
CA GLU A 173 -19.08 10.13 11.22
C GLU A 173 -18.56 8.75 11.65
N VAL A 174 -18.93 8.34 12.86
CA VAL A 174 -18.45 7.10 13.50
C VAL A 174 -19.24 5.90 12.99
N ILE A 175 -18.53 4.84 12.61
CA ILE A 175 -19.11 3.55 12.24
C ILE A 175 -19.46 2.82 13.54
N GLU A 176 -20.75 2.76 13.85
CA GLU A 176 -21.22 2.15 15.09
C GLU A 176 -21.42 0.63 14.92
N VAL A 177 -20.90 -0.17 15.86
CA VAL A 177 -21.11 -1.63 15.91
C VAL A 177 -22.60 -2.01 15.94
N LEU A 178 -23.45 -1.12 16.45
CA LEU A 178 -24.90 -1.27 16.38
C LEU A 178 -25.42 -1.54 14.98
N THR A 179 -24.84 -0.89 13.97
CA THR A 179 -25.26 -1.10 12.57
C THR A 179 -25.04 -2.54 12.12
N TRP A 180 -24.06 -3.26 12.70
CA TRP A 180 -23.79 -4.66 12.38
C TRP A 180 -24.71 -5.60 13.16
N ILE A 181 -25.05 -5.27 14.41
CA ILE A 181 -25.96 -6.06 15.26
C ILE A 181 -27.41 -5.96 14.76
N GLN A 182 -27.84 -4.75 14.35
CA GLN A 182 -29.20 -4.51 13.87
C GLN A 182 -29.47 -5.06 12.47
N ARG A 183 -28.43 -5.40 11.70
CA ARG A 183 -28.55 -5.84 10.31
C ARG A 183 -28.15 -7.30 10.15
N ASN A 184 -29.11 -8.11 9.72
CA ASN A 184 -28.91 -9.53 9.40
C ASN A 184 -28.32 -9.72 7.97
N ASP A 185 -27.20 -9.06 7.68
CA ASP A 185 -26.51 -9.21 6.39
C ASP A 185 -25.57 -10.44 6.39
N GLN A 186 -25.15 -10.86 5.19
CA GLN A 186 -24.08 -11.84 5.01
C GLN A 186 -22.71 -11.23 5.38
N TRP A 187 -22.33 -11.37 6.65
CA TRP A 187 -21.03 -10.94 7.17
C TRP A 187 -19.95 -12.02 7.01
N SER A 188 -18.67 -11.64 7.11
CA SER A 188 -17.56 -12.61 7.21
C SER A 188 -17.77 -13.54 8.41
N THR A 189 -17.29 -14.78 8.35
CA THR A 189 -17.53 -15.81 9.39
C THR A 189 -17.24 -15.33 10.81
N PHE A 190 -16.17 -14.56 11.02
CA PHE A 190 -15.84 -14.00 12.33
C PHE A 190 -16.90 -13.01 12.82
N VAL A 191 -17.27 -12.03 11.99
CA VAL A 191 -18.28 -11.01 12.34
C VAL A 191 -19.66 -11.65 12.47
N PHE A 192 -20.01 -12.57 11.56
CA PHE A 192 -21.24 -13.33 11.61
C PHE A 192 -21.36 -14.12 12.91
N ASN A 193 -20.32 -14.86 13.30
CA ASN A 193 -20.32 -15.63 14.54
C ASN A 193 -20.49 -14.73 15.77
N ARG A 194 -19.82 -13.57 15.81
CA ARG A 194 -19.95 -12.60 16.91
C ARG A 194 -21.33 -11.93 16.95
N VAL A 195 -21.86 -11.48 15.81
CA VAL A 195 -23.22 -10.92 15.73
C VAL A 195 -24.26 -11.96 16.12
N LYS A 196 -24.11 -13.21 15.62
CA LYS A 196 -25.00 -14.32 15.98
C LYS A 196 -24.95 -14.64 17.47
N GLU A 197 -23.78 -14.64 18.07
CA GLU A 197 -23.60 -14.83 19.52
C GLU A 197 -24.32 -13.72 20.31
N ILE A 198 -24.13 -12.45 19.92
CA ILE A 198 -24.80 -11.30 20.54
C ILE A 198 -26.33 -11.41 20.42
N CYS A 199 -26.84 -11.69 19.22
CA CYS A 199 -28.28 -11.81 18.96
C CYS A 199 -28.92 -13.06 19.60
N ASN A 200 -28.13 -14.09 19.92
CA ASN A 200 -28.60 -15.25 20.69
C ASN A 200 -28.72 -14.94 22.20
N LEU A 201 -27.88 -14.04 22.72
CA LEU A 201 -27.81 -13.73 24.14
C LEU A 201 -28.65 -12.52 24.54
N THR A 202 -28.94 -11.63 23.59
CA THR A 202 -29.60 -10.35 23.85
C THR A 202 -30.50 -9.97 22.68
N PHE A 203 -31.63 -9.31 22.99
CA PHE A 203 -32.54 -8.79 21.98
C PHE A 203 -31.99 -7.54 21.32
N ILE A 204 -32.17 -7.42 19.99
CA ILE A 204 -31.65 -6.29 19.20
C ILE A 204 -32.22 -4.96 19.69
N GLU A 205 -33.48 -4.92 20.15
CA GLU A 205 -34.12 -3.68 20.64
C GLU A 205 -33.45 -3.13 21.92
N ASN A 206 -32.70 -3.96 22.64
CA ASN A 206 -31.99 -3.56 23.85
C ASN A 206 -30.67 -2.83 23.54
N TRP A 207 -30.18 -2.89 22.30
CA TRP A 207 -28.95 -2.25 21.90
C TRP A 207 -29.22 -0.82 21.43
N ASN A 208 -28.57 0.15 22.08
CA ASN A 208 -28.62 1.56 21.72
C ASN A 208 -27.20 2.12 21.61
N HIS A 209 -27.01 3.13 20.75
CA HIS A 209 -25.73 3.83 20.70
C HIS A 209 -25.42 4.49 22.03
N ILE A 210 -24.26 4.15 22.58
CA ILE A 210 -23.70 4.83 23.74
C ILE A 210 -22.47 5.59 23.25
N SER A 211 -22.54 6.92 23.33
CA SER A 211 -21.38 7.78 23.06
C SER A 211 -20.20 7.29 23.88
N GLY A 212 -19.02 7.23 23.26
CA GLY A 212 -17.79 6.70 23.88
C GLY A 212 -17.64 7.14 25.33
N ILE A 213 -17.73 8.44 25.62
CA ILE A 213 -17.60 9.02 26.99
C ILE A 213 -18.47 8.29 28.04
N LYS A 214 -19.65 7.81 27.68
CA LYS A 214 -20.60 7.10 28.55
C LYS A 214 -20.48 5.58 28.50
N ASN A 215 -19.67 5.01 27.61
CA ASN A 215 -19.46 3.58 27.47
C ASN A 215 -18.52 3.07 28.59
N PRO A 216 -19.02 2.25 29.54
CA PRO A 216 -18.19 1.72 30.63
C PRO A 216 -17.10 0.76 30.14
N ALA A 217 -17.27 0.15 28.95
CA ALA A 217 -16.24 -0.72 28.36
C ALA A 217 -15.00 0.06 27.89
N ASP A 218 -15.10 1.38 27.72
CA ASP A 218 -13.99 2.26 27.36
C ASP A 218 -13.25 2.81 28.60
N LEU A 219 -13.66 2.48 29.82
CA LEU A 219 -12.96 2.91 31.03
C LEU A 219 -11.52 2.38 31.13
N PRO A 220 -11.22 1.12 30.76
CA PRO A 220 -9.84 0.60 30.76
C PRO A 220 -8.94 1.32 29.76
N SER A 221 -9.46 1.69 28.57
CA SER A 221 -8.70 2.41 27.53
C SER A 221 -8.47 3.89 27.86
N ARG A 222 -9.11 4.43 28.91
CA ARG A 222 -8.88 5.79 29.42
C ARG A 222 -7.80 5.89 30.49
N GLY A 223 -7.09 4.80 30.76
CA GLY A 223 -6.03 4.79 31.78
C GLY A 223 -6.57 4.91 33.21
N CYS A 224 -7.82 4.52 33.46
CA CYS A 224 -8.34 4.48 34.83
C CYS A 224 -7.60 3.42 35.65
N SER A 225 -6.90 3.84 36.70
CA SER A 225 -6.28 2.93 37.67
C SER A 225 -7.38 2.19 38.44
N PRO A 226 -7.27 0.87 38.66
CA PRO A 226 -8.25 0.11 39.44
C PRO A 226 -8.33 0.72 40.84
N LYS A 227 -9.54 1.13 41.26
CA LYS A 227 -9.75 1.55 42.65
C LYS A 227 -9.63 0.30 43.53
N PRO A 228 -8.85 0.33 44.62
CA PRO A 228 -8.77 -0.80 45.52
C PRO A 228 -10.16 -1.09 46.07
N SER A 229 -10.61 -2.33 45.91
CA SER A 229 -11.85 -2.83 46.48
C SER A 229 -11.78 -2.67 48.00
N ARG A 230 -12.64 -1.82 48.56
CA ARG A 230 -12.93 -1.85 49.99
C ARG A 230 -13.69 -3.14 50.26
N LEU A 231 -12.96 -4.18 50.64
CA LEU A 231 -13.53 -5.32 51.35
C LEU A 231 -13.94 -4.79 52.74
N SER A 232 -15.24 -4.58 52.92
CA SER A 232 -15.90 -4.38 54.21
C SER A 232 -16.32 -5.72 54.78
#